data_AF-A0A9D6NJ67-F1
#
_entry.id   AF-A0A9D6NJ67-F1
#
_cell.length_a   1.000
_cell.length_b   1.000
_cell.length_c   1.000
_cell.angle_alpha   90.00
_cell.angle_beta   90.00
_cell.angle_gamma   90.00
#
_symmetry.space_group_name_H-M   'P 1'
#
loop_
_entity.id
_entity.type
_entity.pdbx_description
1 polymer ?
#
loop_
_entity_poly.entity_id
_entity_poly.type
_entity_poly.pdbx_seq_one_letter_code
_entity_poly.pdbx_strand_id
1 'polypeptide(L)'
;METFRGKAHLPGADREWNVQLEIDWDKKEADVHIDEAPDGITDWPGLAVQTFGPRDEIVFRTKGIPPLFTHWWHFARSGRGDLWGIILGLPDVEGRWRICMIALDRIEQ
;
A
#
# COMPACT_ATOMS: atom_id res chain seq x y z
N MET A 1 1.02 -15.94 5.15
CA MET A 1 1.05 -14.89 4.12
C MET A 1 -0.34 -14.73 3.55
N GLU A 2 -0.85 -13.51 3.47
CA GLU A 2 -2.13 -13.16 2.85
C GLU A 2 -1.88 -12.19 1.70
N THR A 3 -2.61 -12.35 0.60
CA THR A 3 -2.48 -11.51 -0.59
C THR A 3 -3.79 -10.75 -0.82
N PHE A 4 -3.67 -9.48 -1.14
CA PHE A 4 -4.78 -8.58 -1.40
C PHE A 4 -4.55 -7.84 -2.71
N ARG A 5 -5.62 -7.54 -3.45
CA ARG A 5 -5.53 -6.82 -4.72
C ARG A 5 -6.62 -5.77 -4.86
N GLY A 6 -6.29 -4.66 -5.50
CA GLY A 6 -7.24 -3.61 -5.84
C GLY A 6 -6.63 -2.63 -6.81
N LYS A 7 -7.26 -1.46 -6.93
CA LYS A 7 -6.81 -0.40 -7.82
C LYS A 7 -6.77 0.92 -7.09
N ALA A 8 -5.77 1.74 -7.40
CA ALA A 8 -5.67 3.08 -6.85
C ALA A 8 -4.90 4.02 -7.79
N HIS A 9 -5.32 5.28 -7.79
CA HIS A 9 -4.53 6.39 -8.33
C HIS A 9 -3.60 6.88 -7.22
N LEU A 10 -2.43 6.24 -7.12
CA LEU A 10 -1.46 6.56 -6.07
C LEU A 10 -0.97 8.01 -6.13
N PRO A 11 -0.65 8.65 -5.00
CA PRO A 11 0.00 9.94 -5.00
C PRO A 11 1.25 9.96 -5.87
N GLY A 12 1.24 10.78 -6.94
CA GLY A 12 2.34 10.90 -7.88
C GLY A 12 2.21 10.04 -9.14
N ALA A 13 1.32 9.04 -9.16
CA ALA A 13 1.05 8.25 -10.35
C ALA A 13 0.32 9.09 -11.42
N ASP A 14 0.57 8.78 -12.68
CA ASP A 14 -0.05 9.42 -13.85
C ASP A 14 -1.48 8.91 -14.12
N ARG A 15 -1.78 7.70 -13.65
CA ARG A 15 -3.07 7.02 -13.79
C ARG A 15 -3.31 6.06 -12.63
N GLU A 16 -4.46 5.39 -12.66
CA GLU A 16 -4.78 4.29 -11.77
C GLU A 16 -3.95 3.05 -12.12
N TRP A 17 -3.41 2.37 -11.09
CA TRP A 17 -2.63 1.14 -11.22
C TRP A 17 -3.28 -0.01 -10.45
N ASN A 18 -3.02 -1.25 -10.87
CA ASN A 18 -3.33 -2.41 -10.05
C ASN A 18 -2.30 -2.50 -8.92
N VAL A 19 -2.78 -2.64 -7.70
CA VAL A 19 -1.96 -2.76 -6.51
C VAL A 19 -2.20 -4.13 -5.90
N GLN A 20 -1.13 -4.90 -5.76
CA GLN A 20 -1.10 -6.10 -4.95
C GLN A 20 -0.35 -5.81 -3.65
N LEU A 21 -0.89 -6.30 -2.55
CA LEU A 21 -0.28 -6.22 -1.23
C LEU A 21 -0.18 -7.63 -0.65
N GLU A 22 1.03 -8.02 -0.28
CA GLU A 22 1.29 -9.24 0.47
C GLU A 22 1.62 -8.88 1.90
N ILE A 23 1.05 -9.61 2.86
CA ILE A 23 1.28 -9.40 4.29
C ILE A 23 1.60 -10.72 4.98
N ASP A 24 2.72 -10.74 5.70
CA ASP A 24 3.00 -11.72 6.75
C ASP A 24 2.78 -11.04 8.11
N TRP A 25 1.59 -11.23 8.67
CA TRP A 25 1.16 -10.62 9.93
C TRP A 25 2.04 -11.04 11.12
N ASP A 26 2.51 -12.28 11.12
CA ASP A 26 3.27 -12.86 12.24
C ASP A 26 4.71 -12.33 12.23
N LYS A 27 5.29 -12.17 11.02
CA LYS A 27 6.62 -11.59 10.84
C LYS A 27 6.64 -10.07 10.78
N LYS A 28 5.49 -9.44 10.64
CA LYS A 28 5.35 -7.99 10.39
C LYS A 28 6.09 -7.58 9.13
N GLU A 29 5.85 -8.32 8.06
CA GLU A 29 6.37 -8.03 6.72
C GLU A 29 5.20 -7.66 5.82
N ALA A 30 5.45 -6.72 4.91
CA ALA A 30 4.49 -6.31 3.89
C ALA A 30 5.25 -6.00 2.61
N ASP A 31 4.71 -6.40 1.47
CA ASP A 31 5.31 -6.14 0.15
C ASP A 31 4.25 -5.62 -0.80
N VAL A 32 4.55 -4.49 -1.44
CA VAL A 32 3.68 -3.85 -2.44
C VAL A 32 4.19 -4.20 -3.82
N HIS A 33 3.29 -4.72 -4.66
CA HIS A 33 3.58 -5.10 -6.02
C HIS A 33 2.67 -4.33 -7.01
N ILE A 34 3.27 -3.71 -8.03
CA ILE A 34 2.61 -2.88 -9.05
C ILE A 34 3.32 -3.08 -10.39
N ASP A 35 2.72 -3.86 -11.29
CA ASP A 35 3.28 -4.17 -12.63
C ASP A 35 3.36 -2.93 -13.53
N GLU A 36 2.46 -1.96 -13.37
CA GLU A 36 2.36 -0.80 -14.25
C GLU A 36 3.25 0.37 -13.85
N ALA A 37 4.04 0.23 -12.78
CA ALA A 37 4.90 1.29 -12.30
C ALA A 37 6.06 1.56 -13.27
N PRO A 38 6.52 2.83 -13.37
CA PRO A 38 7.59 3.20 -14.28
C PRO A 38 8.95 2.61 -13.87
N ASP A 39 9.89 2.63 -14.81
CA ASP A 39 11.32 2.30 -14.61
C ASP A 39 11.65 0.83 -14.26
N GLY A 40 10.69 -0.08 -14.45
CA GLY A 40 10.92 -1.53 -14.35
C GLY A 40 11.09 -2.07 -12.93
N ILE A 41 10.86 -1.24 -11.91
CA ILE A 41 10.70 -1.69 -10.53
C ILE A 41 9.21 -2.00 -10.34
N THR A 42 8.92 -3.22 -9.90
CA THR A 42 7.54 -3.69 -9.69
C THR A 42 7.25 -3.99 -8.22
N ASP A 43 8.27 -4.06 -7.37
CA ASP A 43 8.17 -4.58 -6.00
C ASP A 43 8.84 -3.64 -5.00
N TRP A 44 8.15 -3.40 -3.89
CA TRP A 44 8.65 -2.55 -2.81
C TRP A 44 8.35 -3.15 -1.45
N PRO A 45 9.38 -3.38 -0.63
CA PRO A 45 9.19 -3.83 0.74
C PRO A 45 8.63 -2.70 1.60
N GLY A 46 7.70 -3.07 2.47
CA GLY A 46 7.20 -2.25 3.55
C GLY A 46 8.30 -2.00 4.58
N LEU A 47 8.52 -0.74 4.88
CA LEU A 47 9.48 -0.29 5.89
C LEU A 47 8.74 0.14 7.15
N ALA A 48 9.36 -0.07 8.31
CA ALA A 48 8.81 0.30 9.62
C ALA A 48 7.38 -0.24 9.83
N VAL A 49 7.15 -1.49 9.44
CA VAL A 49 5.86 -2.17 9.53
C VAL A 49 5.42 -2.27 10.99
N GLN A 50 4.20 -1.84 11.26
CA GLN A 50 3.50 -1.97 12.54
C GLN A 50 2.15 -2.63 12.30
N THR A 51 1.78 -3.52 13.20
CA THR A 51 0.45 -4.17 13.19
C THR A 51 -0.27 -3.85 14.49
N PHE A 52 -1.58 -3.65 14.41
CA PHE A 52 -2.47 -3.47 15.56
C PHE A 52 -3.52 -4.57 15.54
N GLY A 53 -3.71 -5.21 16.70
CA GLY A 53 -4.40 -6.49 16.77
C GLY A 53 -3.60 -7.62 16.08
N PRO A 54 -4.07 -8.88 16.15
CA PRO A 54 -3.38 -9.98 15.50
C PRO A 54 -3.33 -9.83 13.98
N ARG A 55 -4.44 -9.37 13.36
CA ARG A 55 -4.59 -9.22 11.90
C ARG A 55 -5.57 -8.11 11.51
N ASP A 56 -5.78 -7.14 12.40
CA ASP A 56 -6.86 -6.16 12.25
C ASP A 56 -6.40 -4.93 11.48
N GLU A 57 -5.18 -4.46 11.72
CA GLU A 57 -4.67 -3.22 11.11
C GLU A 57 -3.15 -3.30 10.89
N ILE A 58 -2.67 -2.63 9.83
CA ILE A 58 -1.26 -2.54 9.49
C ILE A 58 -0.91 -1.15 8.97
N VAL A 59 0.24 -0.64 9.41
CA VAL A 59 0.82 0.62 8.95
C VAL A 59 2.27 0.41 8.55
N PHE A 60 2.67 0.93 7.40
CA PHE A 60 4.04 0.87 6.92
C PHE A 60 4.32 2.01 5.94
N ARG A 61 5.57 2.12 5.47
CA ARG A 61 5.91 3.04 4.38
C ARG A 61 6.66 2.34 3.26
N THR A 62 6.51 2.82 2.05
CA THR A 62 7.36 2.45 0.92
C THR A 62 8.15 3.67 0.44
N LYS A 63 9.22 3.45 -0.32
CA LYS A 63 10.02 4.51 -0.95
C LYS A 63 10.18 4.22 -2.43
N GLY A 64 10.02 5.26 -3.26
CA GLY A 64 10.24 5.21 -4.70
C GLY A 64 9.04 4.70 -5.50
N ILE A 65 7.80 4.96 -5.08
CA ILE A 65 6.57 4.52 -5.78
C ILE A 65 5.57 5.66 -6.07
N PRO A 66 5.73 6.53 -7.07
CA PRO A 66 6.73 6.53 -8.14
C PRO A 66 8.07 7.12 -7.67
N PRO A 67 9.13 7.13 -8.51
CA PRO A 67 10.47 7.58 -8.12
C PRO A 67 10.44 8.87 -7.31
N LEU A 68 11.21 8.90 -6.22
CA LEU A 68 11.33 10.00 -5.24
C LEU A 68 10.19 10.15 -4.21
N PHE A 69 9.05 9.47 -4.38
CA PHE A 69 7.97 9.57 -3.38
C PHE A 69 8.13 8.56 -2.24
N THR A 70 7.78 9.00 -1.03
CA THR A 70 7.54 8.10 0.11
C THR A 70 6.05 8.07 0.38
N HIS A 71 5.51 6.86 0.52
CA HIS A 71 4.10 6.64 0.80
C HIS A 71 3.95 6.00 2.16
N TRP A 72 3.05 6.53 2.96
CA TRP A 72 2.56 5.89 4.17
C TRP A 72 1.27 5.16 3.85
N TRP A 73 1.26 3.87 4.15
CA TRP A 73 0.14 2.99 3.93
C TRP A 73 -0.45 2.65 5.27
N HIS A 74 -1.76 2.77 5.39
CA HIS A 74 -2.50 2.35 6.56
C HIS A 74 -3.73 1.59 6.08
N PHE A 75 -3.81 0.31 6.44
CA PHE A 75 -4.93 -0.56 6.14
C PHE A 75 -5.57 -1.10 7.42
N ALA A 76 -6.89 -1.12 7.43
CA ALA A 76 -7.71 -1.82 8.41
C ALA A 76 -8.51 -2.92 7.72
N ARG A 77 -8.65 -4.06 8.39
CA ARG A 77 -9.43 -5.19 7.92
C ARG A 77 -10.92 -4.87 8.05
N SER A 78 -11.64 -5.10 6.96
CA SER A 78 -13.10 -5.05 6.93
C SER A 78 -13.70 -6.32 7.53
N GLY A 79 -14.99 -6.26 7.93
CA GLY A 79 -15.69 -7.44 8.45
C GLY A 79 -15.80 -8.63 7.48
N ARG A 80 -15.48 -8.45 6.19
CA ARG A 80 -15.45 -9.51 5.16
C ARG A 80 -14.06 -10.13 4.96
N GLY A 81 -13.04 -9.60 5.61
CA GLY A 81 -11.66 -10.06 5.48
C GLY A 81 -10.81 -9.26 4.48
N ASP A 82 -11.42 -8.39 3.67
CA ASP A 82 -10.75 -7.43 2.77
C ASP A 82 -10.06 -6.31 3.55
N LEU A 83 -9.23 -5.51 2.88
CA LEU A 83 -8.58 -4.34 3.48
C LEU A 83 -9.14 -3.03 2.93
N TRP A 84 -9.42 -2.09 3.82
CA TRP A 84 -9.69 -0.71 3.48
C TRP A 84 -8.53 0.14 3.97
N GLY A 85 -8.01 1.01 3.13
CA GLY A 85 -6.82 1.77 3.47
C GLY A 85 -6.79 3.19 2.96
N ILE A 86 -5.85 3.93 3.53
CA ILE A 86 -5.46 5.26 3.11
C ILE A 86 -3.96 5.26 2.83
N ILE A 87 -3.59 5.92 1.74
CA ILE A 87 -2.22 6.07 1.29
C ILE A 87 -1.90 7.55 1.30
N LEU A 88 -0.89 7.96 2.07
CA LEU A 88 -0.43 9.34 2.14
C LEU A 88 0.92 9.48 1.45
N GLY A 89 0.98 10.30 0.41
CA GLY A 89 2.24 10.73 -0.20
C GLY A 89 2.84 11.92 0.55
N LEU A 90 4.17 12.10 0.43
CA LEU A 90 4.85 13.31 0.88
C LEU A 90 4.18 14.58 0.34
N PRO A 91 4.25 15.71 1.08
CA PRO A 91 3.70 16.97 0.61
C PRO A 91 4.40 17.41 -0.68
N ASP A 92 3.63 18.01 -1.59
CA ASP A 92 4.19 18.61 -2.79
C ASP A 92 4.87 19.96 -2.50
N VAL A 93 5.34 20.64 -3.55
CA VAL A 93 6.06 21.92 -3.44
C VAL A 93 5.24 23.03 -2.77
N GLU A 94 3.91 22.89 -2.72
CA GLU A 94 3.00 23.83 -2.06
C GLU A 94 2.71 23.41 -0.60
N GLY A 95 3.31 22.33 -0.12
CA GLY A 95 3.08 21.78 1.21
C GLY A 95 1.78 20.96 1.31
N ARG A 96 1.12 20.61 0.19
CA ARG A 96 -0.15 19.89 0.22
C ARG A 96 0.08 18.39 0.28
N TRP A 97 -0.52 17.76 1.30
CA TRP A 97 -0.54 16.30 1.42
C TRP A 97 -1.46 15.70 0.36
N ARG A 98 -0.98 14.62 -0.27
CA ARG A 98 -1.76 13.86 -1.24
C ARG A 98 -2.19 12.56 -0.60
N ILE A 99 -3.50 12.34 -0.59
CA ILE A 99 -4.11 11.13 -0.02
C ILE A 99 -4.86 10.36 -1.10
N CYS A 100 -4.84 9.04 -0.99
CA CYS A 100 -5.65 8.14 -1.80
C CYS A 100 -6.32 7.12 -0.90
N MET A 101 -7.63 6.92 -1.07
CA MET A 101 -8.35 5.82 -0.45
C MET A 101 -8.29 4.61 -1.37
N ILE A 102 -8.11 3.42 -0.79
CA ILE A 102 -8.02 2.17 -1.53
C ILE A 102 -8.79 1.07 -0.81
N ALA A 103 -9.46 0.21 -1.57
CA ALA A 103 -9.98 -1.06 -1.09
C ALA A 103 -9.20 -2.19 -1.79
N LEU A 104 -8.77 -3.18 -1.02
CA LEU A 104 -8.08 -4.35 -1.53
C LEU A 104 -8.86 -5.60 -1.14
N ASP A 105 -9.32 -6.33 -2.14
CA ASP A 105 -10.01 -7.59 -1.96
C ASP A 105 -9.01 -8.67 -1.61
N ARG A 106 -9.36 -9.54 -0.65
CA ARG A 106 -8.54 -10.69 -0.33
C ARG A 106 -8.56 -11.70 -1.48
N ILE A 107 -7.39 -12.15 -1.90
CA ILE A 107 -7.26 -13.24 -2.88
C ILE A 107 -7.12 -14.55 -2.10
N GLU A 108 -8.10 -15.45 -2.25
CA GLU A 108 -7.96 -16.82 -1.81
C GLU A 108 -7.02 -17.55 -2.77
N GLN A 109 -5.93 -18.11 -2.24
CA GLN A 109 -5.04 -19.02 -2.97
C GLN A 109 -5.48 -20.47 -2.75
#